data_AF-A0A3C0GBU3-F1
#
_entry.id   AF-A0A3C0GBU3-F1
#
_cell.length_a   1.000
_cell.length_b   1.000
_cell.length_c   1.000
_cell.angle_alpha   90.00
_cell.angle_beta   90.00
_cell.angle_gamma   90.00
#
_symmetry.space_group_name_H-M   'P 1'
#
loop_
_entity.id
_entity.type
_entity.pdbx_description
1 polymer ?
#
loop_
_entity_poly.entity_id
_entity_poly.type
_entity_poly.pdbx_seq_one_letter_code
_entity_poly.pdbx_strand_id
1 'polypeptide(L)'
;QEVLNQAIPRTSILRPSLIGGERNEQRLLEKIGLVVFKVIQPLFIGPLKKYRIINADSIAQAMLNLANTTSNTDVIITSDDIEQLAKTT
;
A
#
# COMPACT_ATOMS: atom_id res chain seq x y z
N GLN A 1 -6.88 -17.68 -2.18
CA GLN A 1 -8.30 -17.25 -2.26
C GLN A 1 -9.14 -17.70 -1.06
N GLU A 2 -8.56 -18.31 -0.02
CA GLU A 2 -9.31 -18.89 1.11
C GLU A 2 -10.17 -17.88 1.89
N VAL A 3 -9.69 -16.64 2.06
CA VAL A 3 -10.45 -15.57 2.71
C VAL A 3 -11.73 -15.20 1.93
N LEU A 4 -11.67 -15.21 0.59
CA LEU A 4 -12.84 -14.91 -0.25
C LEU A 4 -13.89 -16.01 -0.18
N ASN A 5 -13.45 -17.26 0.04
CA ASN A 5 -14.35 -18.40 0.19
C ASN A 5 -15.17 -18.35 1.49
N GLN A 6 -14.80 -17.52 2.47
CA GLN A 6 -15.57 -17.32 3.70
C GLN A 6 -16.81 -16.43 3.51
N ALA A 7 -16.98 -15.83 2.32
CA ALA A 7 -18.12 -14.97 1.98
C ALA A 7 -18.43 -13.86 3.01
N ILE A 8 -17.39 -13.35 3.68
CA ILE A 8 -17.53 -12.27 4.67
C ILE A 8 -17.95 -10.99 3.94
N PRO A 9 -19.09 -10.37 4.32
CA PRO A 9 -19.53 -9.12 3.70
C PRO A 9 -18.49 -8.02 3.85
N ARG A 10 -18.31 -7.21 2.80
CA ARG A 10 -17.37 -6.07 2.77
C ARG A 10 -15.91 -6.46 3.06
N THR A 11 -15.43 -7.51 2.39
CA THR A 11 -14.02 -7.91 2.43
C THR A 11 -13.21 -7.19 1.36
N SER A 12 -12.14 -6.52 1.77
CA SER A 12 -11.15 -5.93 0.87
C SER A 12 -9.76 -6.51 1.15
N ILE A 13 -9.03 -6.87 0.10
CA ILE A 13 -7.67 -7.43 0.16
C ILE A 13 -6.68 -6.38 -0.37
N LEU A 14 -5.95 -5.74 0.52
CA LEU A 14 -4.90 -4.79 0.15
C LEU A 14 -3.62 -5.54 -0.23
N ARG A 15 -3.05 -5.21 -1.39
CA ARG A 15 -1.77 -5.73 -1.89
C ARG A 15 -0.76 -4.59 -2.05
N PRO A 16 -0.19 -4.10 -0.94
CA PRO A 16 0.84 -3.07 -0.99
C PRO A 16 2.11 -3.59 -1.67
N SER A 17 2.91 -2.64 -2.16
CA SER A 17 4.28 -2.87 -2.62
C SER A 17 5.24 -2.92 -1.42
N LEU A 18 6.48 -2.42 -1.57
CA LEU A 18 7.42 -2.32 -0.46
C LEU A 18 6.91 -1.30 0.57
N ILE A 19 6.66 -1.77 1.80
CA ILE A 19 6.16 -0.93 2.89
C ILE A 19 7.32 -0.15 3.51
N GLY A 20 7.22 1.17 3.47
CA GLY A 20 8.11 2.11 4.14
C GLY A 20 7.46 2.76 5.37
N GLY A 21 8.28 3.44 6.16
CA GLY A 21 7.86 4.13 7.39
C GLY A 21 8.94 4.07 8.45
N GLU A 22 8.77 4.84 9.53
CA GLU A 22 9.68 4.73 10.67
C GLU A 22 9.41 3.43 11.44
N ARG A 23 10.48 2.69 11.74
CA ARG A 23 10.45 1.46 12.54
C ARG A 23 11.38 1.63 13.73
N ASN A 24 10.98 1.09 14.88
CA ASN A 24 11.78 1.17 16.11
C ASN A 24 13.02 0.25 16.09
N GLU A 25 13.07 -0.72 15.17
CA GLU A 25 14.24 -1.58 14.95
C GLU A 25 15.17 -1.00 13.89
N GLN A 26 16.43 -0.78 14.26
CA GLN A 26 17.44 -0.25 13.34
C GLN A 26 18.18 -1.38 12.61
N ARG A 27 17.74 -1.71 11.40
CA ARG A 27 18.57 -2.44 10.45
C ARG A 27 19.48 -1.44 9.74
N LEU A 28 20.70 -1.26 10.25
CA LEU A 28 21.67 -0.30 9.72
C LEU A 28 21.87 -0.42 8.19
N LEU A 29 21.84 -1.65 7.65
CA LEU A 29 21.90 -1.93 6.21
C LEU A 29 20.62 -1.53 5.45
N GLU A 30 19.44 -1.54 6.09
CA GLU A 30 18.19 -1.06 5.49
C GLU A 30 18.21 0.46 5.29
N LYS A 31 18.87 1.25 6.14
CA LYS A 31 18.95 2.71 5.95
C LYS A 31 19.65 3.08 4.65
N ILE A 32 20.77 2.42 4.33
CA ILE A 32 21.51 2.63 3.08
C ILE A 32 20.67 2.16 1.88
N GLY A 33 20.08 0.97 1.98
CA GLY A 33 19.18 0.43 0.96
C GLY A 33 17.99 1.36 0.68
N LEU A 34 17.36 1.90 1.72
CA LEU A 34 16.24 2.85 1.61
C LEU A 34 16.66 4.16 0.94
N VAL A 35 17.85 4.70 1.25
CA VAL A 35 18.36 5.91 0.60
C VAL A 35 18.59 5.68 -0.89
N VAL A 36 19.29 4.59 -1.26
CA VAL A 36 19.50 4.23 -2.66
C VAL A 36 18.17 4.00 -3.37
N PHE A 37 17.24 3.29 -2.73
CA PHE A 37 15.93 3.01 -3.28
C PHE A 37 15.11 4.30 -3.52
N LYS A 38 15.14 5.24 -2.58
CA LYS A 38 14.50 6.56 -2.74
C LYS A 38 15.06 7.37 -3.91
N VAL A 39 16.34 7.22 -4.22
CA VAL A 39 16.98 7.90 -5.36
C VAL A 39 16.59 7.27 -6.69
N ILE A 40 16.42 5.95 -6.76
CA ILE A 40 16.02 5.25 -8.01
C ILE A 40 14.50 5.24 -8.23
N GLN A 41 13.70 5.41 -7.17
CA GLN A 41 12.24 5.40 -7.23
C GLN A 41 11.62 6.38 -8.25
N PRO A 42 12.14 7.61 -8.47
CA PRO A 42 11.64 8.52 -9.50
C PRO A 42 11.70 7.93 -10.91
N LEU A 43 12.61 6.98 -11.16
CA LEU A 43 12.75 6.29 -12.45
C LEU A 43 11.66 5.23 -12.67
N PHE A 44 10.91 4.85 -11.63
CA PHE A 44 9.81 3.88 -11.73
C PHE A 44 8.56 4.53 -12.31
N ILE A 45 8.57 4.73 -13.63
CA ILE A 45 7.48 5.33 -14.40
C ILE A 45 6.69 4.21 -15.13
N GLY A 46 5.40 4.43 -15.36
CA GLY A 46 4.54 3.47 -16.06
C GLY A 46 4.35 2.16 -15.27
N PRO A 47 4.57 0.98 -15.86
CA PRO A 47 4.31 -0.32 -15.22
C PRO A 47 5.20 -0.60 -14.00
N LEU A 48 6.29 0.17 -13.83
CA LEU A 48 7.18 0.06 -12.69
C LEU A 48 6.65 0.78 -11.45
N LYS A 49 5.62 1.62 -11.58
CA LYS A 49 5.05 2.41 -10.47
C LYS A 49 4.62 1.54 -9.29
N LYS A 50 4.10 0.34 -9.56
CA LYS A 50 3.73 -0.68 -8.56
C LYS A 50 4.87 -1.16 -7.65
N TYR A 51 6.13 -0.87 -7.97
CA TYR A 51 7.30 -1.23 -7.15
C TYR A 51 7.79 -0.07 -6.26
N ARG A 52 7.17 1.11 -6.36
CA ARG A 52 7.49 2.25 -5.49
C ARG A 52 7.17 1.93 -4.05
N ILE A 53 7.93 2.50 -3.11
CA ILE A 53 7.62 2.37 -1.69
C ILE A 53 6.27 3.01 -1.39
N ILE A 54 5.44 2.32 -0.62
CA ILE A 54 4.22 2.86 -0.04
C ILE A 54 4.40 3.02 1.48
N ASN A 55 4.01 4.17 2.03
CA ASN A 55 4.13 4.42 3.46
C ASN A 55 3.02 3.70 4.24
N ALA A 56 3.35 3.19 5.43
CA ALA A 56 2.40 2.55 6.33
C ALA A 56 1.18 3.46 6.65
N ASP A 57 1.42 4.76 6.84
CA ASP A 57 0.36 5.74 7.10
C ASP A 57 -0.64 5.85 5.94
N SER A 58 -0.17 5.74 4.69
CA SER A 58 -1.04 5.76 3.51
C SER A 58 -1.90 4.50 3.45
N ILE A 59 -1.35 3.34 3.81
CA ILE A 59 -2.12 2.09 3.90
C ILE A 59 -3.22 2.24 4.97
N ALA A 60 -2.88 2.74 6.15
CA ALA A 60 -3.82 2.94 7.24
C ALA A 60 -4.95 3.91 6.85
N GLN A 61 -4.62 5.03 6.21
CA GLN A 61 -5.63 5.98 5.73
C GLN A 61 -6.55 5.36 4.68
N ALA A 62 -6.01 4.59 3.74
CA ALA A 62 -6.81 3.88 2.75
C ALA A 62 -7.76 2.86 3.41
N MET A 63 -7.29 2.13 4.43
CA MET A 63 -8.15 1.20 5.21
C MET A 63 -9.30 1.93 5.90
N LEU A 64 -9.06 3.10 6.49
CA LEU A 64 -10.12 3.92 7.10
C LEU A 64 -11.14 4.38 6.06
N ASN A 65 -10.65 4.88 4.92
CA ASN A 65 -11.51 5.36 3.83
C ASN A 65 -12.36 4.21 3.24
N LEU A 66 -11.79 3.02 3.11
CA LEU A 66 -12.49 1.81 2.68
C LEU A 66 -13.58 1.39 3.67
N ALA A 67 -13.26 1.37 4.96
CA ALA A 67 -14.21 0.99 6.01
C ALA A 67 -15.43 1.93 6.06
N ASN A 68 -15.21 3.22 5.78
CA ASN A 68 -16.24 4.26 5.81
C ASN A 68 -17.00 4.42 4.48
N THR A 69 -16.54 3.81 3.38
CA THR A 69 -17.18 3.91 2.07
C THR A 69 -18.08 2.70 1.81
N THR A 70 -19.32 2.95 1.39
CA THR A 70 -20.30 1.86 1.14
C THR A 70 -20.23 1.29 -0.29
N SER A 71 -19.50 1.95 -1.18
CA SER A 71 -19.59 1.76 -2.64
C SER A 71 -18.41 1.01 -3.27
N ASN A 72 -17.36 0.69 -2.50
CA ASN A 72 -16.18 0.04 -3.08
C ASN A 72 -16.49 -1.39 -3.49
N THR A 73 -16.43 -1.64 -4.80
CA THR A 73 -16.76 -2.91 -5.46
C THR A 73 -15.53 -3.80 -5.64
N ASP A 74 -14.33 -3.22 -5.54
CA ASP A 74 -13.07 -3.92 -5.74
C ASP A 74 -12.67 -4.72 -4.49
N VAL A 75 -12.57 -6.04 -4.69
CA VAL A 75 -12.18 -6.99 -3.65
C VAL A 75 -10.66 -7.02 -3.46
N ILE A 76 -9.87 -6.70 -4.50
CA ILE A 76 -8.41 -6.68 -4.45
C ILE A 76 -7.93 -5.27 -4.81
N ILE A 77 -7.20 -4.65 -3.89
CA ILE A 77 -6.79 -3.25 -3.96
C ILE A 77 -5.27 -3.21 -4.12
N THR A 78 -4.79 -2.75 -5.28
CA THR A 78 -3.35 -2.74 -5.58
C THR A 78 -2.64 -1.59 -4.90
N SER A 79 -1.30 -1.62 -4.85
CA SER A 79 -0.52 -0.53 -4.25
C SER A 79 -0.85 0.87 -4.82
N ASP A 80 -1.13 0.97 -6.12
CA ASP A 80 -1.49 2.25 -6.74
C ASP A 80 -2.90 2.69 -6.32
N ASP A 81 -3.83 1.75 -6.13
CA ASP A 81 -5.19 2.03 -5.67
C ASP A 81 -5.19 2.43 -4.19
N ILE A 82 -4.35 1.80 -3.36
CA ILE A 82 -4.15 2.18 -1.96
C ILE A 82 -3.70 3.66 -1.88
N GLU A 83 -2.75 4.05 -2.73
CA GLU A 83 -2.26 5.44 -2.76
C GLU A 83 -3.33 6.44 -3.20
N GLN A 84 -4.24 6.04 -4.10
CA GLN A 84 -5.38 6.86 -4.51
C GLN A 84 -6.44 6.97 -3.41
N LEU A 85 -6.84 5.83 -2.83
CA LEU A 85 -7.82 5.76 -1.75
C LEU A 85 -7.39 6.56 -0.53
N ALA A 86 -6.09 6.56 -0.20
CA ALA A 86 -5.55 7.34 0.91
C ALA A 86 -5.74 8.86 0.72
N LYS A 87 -5.84 9.35 -0.52
CA LYS A 87 -5.98 10.78 -0.85
C LYS A 87 -7.43 11.24 -0.94
N THR A 88 -8.38 10.33 -0.96
CA THR A 88 -9.81 10.63 -1.00
C THR A 88 -10.28 11.00 0.41
N THR A 89 -10.38 12.30 0.70
CA THR A 89 -11.01 12.85 1.92
C THR A 89 -12.45 13.24 1.62
#